data_AF-A0A871BH88-F1
#
_entry.id   AF-A0A871BH88-F1
#
_cell.length_a   1.000
_cell.length_b   1.000
_cell.length_c   1.000
_cell.angle_alpha   90.00
_cell.angle_beta   90.00
_cell.angle_gamma   90.00
#
_symmetry.space_group_name_H-M   'P 1'
#
loop_
_entity.id
_entity.type
_entity.pdbx_description
1 polymer ?
#
loop_
_entity_poly.entity_id
_entity_poly.type
_entity_poly.pdbx_seq_one_letter_code
_entity_poly.pdbx_strand_id
1 'polypeptide(L)'
;MQPVERSNPDGVDYGWVMQMTFVTTILVGSPIVAVLSVNAGLQTWGARAEFAIRVGAVIWFVTAVALFVYAKRTNAGDGGTPPEAELDTDIDAEN
;
A
#
# COMPACT_ATOMS: atom_id res chain seq x y z
N MET A 1 17.86 12.68 23.94
CA MET A 1 16.50 12.44 23.43
C MET A 1 16.15 11.01 23.78
N GLN A 2 15.04 10.74 24.47
CA GLN A 2 14.62 9.36 24.72
C GLN A 2 14.14 8.76 23.39
N PRO A 3 14.60 7.55 23.01
CA PRO A 3 14.08 6.86 21.82
C PRO A 3 12.56 6.73 21.93
N VAL A 4 11.86 7.12 20.87
CA VAL A 4 10.40 6.94 20.82
C VAL A 4 10.15 5.48 20.48
N GLU A 5 9.54 4.70 21.38
CA GLU A 5 9.07 3.35 21.03
C GLU A 5 8.09 3.44 19.85
N ARG A 6 8.53 2.92 18.70
CA ARG A 6 7.67 2.69 17.54
C ARG A 6 6.95 1.38 17.75
N SER A 7 5.78 1.42 18.37
CA SER A 7 4.91 0.25 18.40
C SER A 7 4.24 0.13 17.02
N ASN A 8 4.41 -1.01 16.36
CA ASN A 8 3.58 -1.41 15.23
C ASN A 8 2.49 -2.36 15.78
N PRO A 9 1.39 -1.83 16.37
CA PRO A 9 0.46 -2.62 17.15
C PRO A 9 -0.20 -3.75 16.36
N ASP A 10 -0.30 -3.61 15.03
CA ASP A 10 -0.94 -4.58 14.14
C ASP A 10 0.06 -5.40 13.31
N GLY A 11 1.37 -5.14 13.44
CA GLY A 11 2.41 -5.78 12.63
C GLY A 11 2.37 -5.41 11.14
N VAL A 12 1.68 -4.34 10.77
CA VAL A 12 1.50 -3.88 9.38
C VAL A 12 2.31 -2.62 9.14
N ASP A 13 3.16 -2.60 8.10
CA ASP A 13 3.80 -1.36 7.66
C ASP A 13 2.80 -0.48 6.91
N TYR A 14 2.18 0.44 7.64
CA TYR A 14 1.24 1.41 7.09
C TYR A 14 1.89 2.37 6.08
N GLY A 15 3.20 2.60 6.14
CA GLY A 15 3.95 3.39 5.15
C GLY A 15 4.04 2.65 3.82
N TRP A 16 4.39 1.36 3.85
CA TRP A 16 4.38 0.48 2.68
C TRP A 16 2.98 0.34 2.09
N VAL A 17 1.95 0.13 2.92
CA VAL A 17 0.55 0.04 2.47
C VAL A 17 0.12 1.31 1.74
N MET A 18 0.49 2.48 2.26
CA MET A 18 0.16 3.76 1.62
C MET A 18 0.86 3.91 0.26
N GLN A 19 2.16 3.59 0.18
CA GLN A 19 2.93 3.65 -1.06
C GLN A 19 2.39 2.68 -2.12
N MET A 20 2.16 1.42 -1.74
CA MET A 20 1.62 0.42 -2.64
C MET A 20 0.21 0.75 -3.10
N THR A 21 -0.61 1.36 -2.24
CA THR A 21 -1.96 1.80 -2.65
C THR A 21 -1.85 2.87 -3.73
N PHE A 22 -0.99 3.87 -3.56
CA PHE A 22 -0.75 4.89 -4.58
C PHE A 22 -0.28 4.29 -5.90
N VAL A 23 0.76 3.45 -5.86
CA VAL A 23 1.35 2.80 -7.05
C VAL A 23 0.32 1.91 -7.75
N THR A 24 -0.41 1.09 -7.01
CA THR A 24 -1.39 0.15 -7.57
C THR A 24 -2.56 0.90 -8.21
N THR A 25 -3.02 1.99 -7.61
CA THR A 25 -4.13 2.79 -8.16
C THR A 25 -3.73 3.43 -9.50
N ILE A 26 -2.47 3.85 -9.65
CA ILE A 26 -1.96 4.40 -10.91
C ILE A 26 -1.78 3.30 -11.95
N LEU A 27 -1.02 2.24 -11.62
CA LEU A 27 -0.61 1.23 -12.60
C LEU A 27 -1.74 0.26 -12.98
N VAL A 28 -2.70 0.03 -12.10
CA VAL A 28 -3.81 -0.92 -12.32
C VAL A 28 -5.13 -0.17 -12.44
N GLY A 29 -5.38 0.77 -11.53
CA GLY A 29 -6.65 1.50 -11.53
C GLY A 29 -6.87 2.34 -12.78
N SER A 30 -5.88 3.14 -13.19
CA SER A 30 -6.00 3.98 -14.38
C SER A 30 -6.22 3.17 -15.67
N PRO A 31 -5.47 2.10 -15.96
CA PRO A 31 -5.76 1.25 -17.13
C PRO A 31 -7.14 0.60 -17.11
N ILE A 32 -7.62 0.12 -15.94
CA ILE A 32 -8.97 -0.45 -15.84
C ILE A 32 -10.02 0.61 -16.17
N VAL A 33 -9.90 1.82 -15.63
CA VAL A 33 -10.82 2.92 -15.94
C VAL A 33 -10.80 3.24 -17.43
N ALA A 34 -9.61 3.30 -18.04
CA ALA A 34 -9.46 3.58 -19.47
C ALA A 34 -10.15 2.51 -20.32
N VAL A 35 -9.92 1.22 -20.04
CA VAL A 35 -10.55 0.11 -20.77
C VAL A 35 -12.07 0.12 -20.62
N LEU A 36 -12.58 0.31 -19.40
CA LEU A 36 -14.02 0.37 -19.16
C LEU A 36 -14.67 1.58 -19.84
N SER A 37 -13.95 2.69 -19.99
CA SER A 37 -14.47 3.91 -20.63
C SER A 37 -14.79 3.71 -22.13
N VAL A 38 -14.11 2.77 -22.79
CA VAL A 38 -14.34 2.47 -24.23
C VAL A 38 -15.75 1.93 -24.48
N ASN A 39 -16.35 1.27 -23.50
CA ASN A 39 -17.70 0.68 -23.61
C ASN A 39 -18.81 1.64 -23.15
N ALA A 40 -18.46 2.82 -22.63
CA ALA A 40 -19.43 3.78 -22.11
C ALA A 40 -19.69 4.91 -23.10
N GLY A 41 -20.96 5.15 -23.43
CA GLY A 41 -21.41 6.32 -24.21
C GLY A 41 -21.27 7.62 -23.42
N LEU A 42 -20.04 8.10 -23.24
CA LEU A 42 -19.71 9.24 -22.40
C LEU A 42 -19.84 10.56 -23.18
N GLN A 43 -21.03 10.83 -23.71
CA GLN A 43 -21.33 12.02 -24.50
C GLN A 43 -21.30 13.31 -23.68
N THR A 44 -21.62 13.24 -22.38
CA THR A 44 -21.74 14.40 -21.49
C THR A 44 -20.70 14.38 -20.39
N TRP A 45 -20.35 15.57 -19.87
CA TRP A 45 -19.40 15.71 -18.77
C TRP A 45 -19.92 15.07 -17.46
N GLY A 46 -21.23 15.17 -17.20
CA GLY A 46 -21.87 14.52 -16.06
C GLY A 46 -21.75 12.99 -16.09
N ALA A 47 -21.99 12.38 -17.26
CA ALA A 47 -21.83 10.93 -17.43
C ALA A 47 -20.37 10.49 -17.21
N ARG A 48 -19.39 11.30 -17.64
CA ARG A 48 -17.95 11.05 -17.38
C ARG A 48 -17.62 11.08 -15.90
N ALA A 49 -18.12 12.08 -15.18
CA ALA A 49 -17.88 12.21 -13.75
C ALA A 49 -18.52 11.06 -12.95
N GLU A 50 -19.78 10.73 -13.22
CA GLU A 50 -20.50 9.64 -12.54
C GLU A 50 -19.82 8.28 -12.79
N PHE A 51 -19.43 8.01 -14.03
CA PHE A 51 -18.69 6.82 -14.40
C PHE A 51 -17.35 6.72 -13.65
N ALA A 52 -16.56 7.80 -13.68
CA ALA A 52 -15.24 7.84 -13.03
C ALA A 52 -15.35 7.62 -11.51
N ILE A 53 -16.36 8.23 -10.86
CA ILE A 53 -16.58 8.08 -9.42
C ILE A 53 -16.98 6.65 -9.08
N ARG A 54 -17.93 6.05 -9.81
CA ARG A 54 -18.40 4.68 -9.53
C ARG A 54 -17.30 3.65 -9.74
N VAL A 55 -16.61 3.72 -10.87
CA VAL A 55 -15.52 2.77 -11.19
C VAL A 55 -14.33 3.00 -10.24
N GLY A 56 -13.95 4.26 -10.02
CA GLY A 56 -12.87 4.63 -9.11
C GLY A 56 -13.11 4.16 -7.68
N ALA A 57 -14.33 4.30 -7.16
CA ALA A 57 -14.69 3.85 -5.82
C ALA A 57 -14.54 2.33 -5.64
N VAL A 58 -15.00 1.54 -6.63
CA VAL A 58 -14.87 0.08 -6.60
C VAL A 58 -13.39 -0.34 -6.62
N ILE A 59 -12.62 0.23 -7.54
CA ILE A 59 -11.17 -0.05 -7.65
C ILE A 59 -10.47 0.31 -6.34
N TRP A 60 -10.72 1.50 -5.81
CA TRP A 60 -10.09 1.98 -4.58
C TRP A 60 -10.38 1.03 -3.40
N PHE A 61 -11.64 0.64 -3.22
CA PHE A 61 -12.05 -0.24 -2.14
C PHE A 61 -11.38 -1.63 -2.26
N VAL A 62 -11.44 -2.24 -3.44
CA VAL A 62 -10.83 -3.56 -3.68
C VAL A 62 -9.31 -3.50 -3.45
N THR A 63 -8.66 -2.45 -3.93
CA THR A 63 -7.21 -2.30 -3.81
C THR A 63 -6.78 -2.11 -2.37
N ALA A 64 -7.48 -1.26 -1.61
CA ALA A 64 -7.21 -1.02 -0.19
C ALA A 64 -7.37 -2.29 0.64
N VAL A 65 -8.46 -3.03 0.44
CA VAL A 65 -8.71 -4.30 1.15
C VAL A 65 -7.66 -5.34 0.77
N ALA A 66 -7.36 -5.51 -0.52
CA ALA A 66 -6.38 -6.49 -0.98
C ALA A 66 -4.98 -6.22 -0.43
N LEU A 67 -4.52 -4.96 -0.44
CA LEU A 67 -3.21 -4.59 0.09
C LEU A 67 -3.14 -4.73 1.61
N PHE A 68 -4.19 -4.36 2.33
CA PHE A 68 -4.25 -4.55 3.78
C PHE A 68 -4.17 -6.03 4.16
N VAL A 69 -4.97 -6.88 3.51
CA VAL A 69 -4.96 -8.32 3.74
C VAL A 69 -3.62 -8.93 3.33
N TYR A 70 -3.04 -8.49 2.22
CA TYR A 70 -1.73 -8.95 1.76
C TYR A 70 -0.63 -8.60 2.77
N ALA A 71 -0.54 -7.34 3.20
CA ALA A 71 0.44 -6.88 4.18
C ALA A 71 0.34 -7.69 5.48
N LYS A 72 -0.88 -7.86 5.99
CA LYS A 72 -1.16 -8.64 7.21
C LYS A 72 -0.76 -10.13 7.07
N ARG A 73 -0.86 -10.70 5.87
CA ARG A 73 -0.58 -12.12 5.64
C ARG A 73 0.90 -12.40 5.38
N THR A 74 1.62 -11.47 4.76
CA THR A 74 2.99 -11.71 4.29
C THR A 74 4.06 -10.90 5.02
N ASN A 75 3.70 -10.13 6.06
CA ASN A 75 4.59 -9.14 6.70
C ASN A 75 5.28 -8.23 5.67
N ALA A 76 4.56 -7.87 4.60
CA ALA A 76 5.13 -7.01 3.58
C ALA A 76 5.43 -5.63 4.15
N GLY A 77 6.67 -5.17 3.98
CA GLY A 77 7.14 -3.88 4.51
C GLY A 77 7.93 -3.95 5.81
N ASP A 78 8.12 -5.15 6.41
CA ASP A 78 8.95 -5.34 7.63
C ASP A 78 10.44 -5.00 7.46
N GLY A 79 10.86 -4.53 6.28
CA GLY A 79 12.24 -4.10 6.05
C GLY A 79 13.28 -5.20 6.20
N GLY A 80 12.91 -6.48 6.38
CA GLY A 80 13.84 -7.60 6.40
C GLY A 80 15.04 -7.41 7.32
N THR A 81 14.88 -6.71 8.45
CA THR A 81 15.96 -6.67 9.45
C THR A 81 16.06 -8.08 10.03
N PRO A 82 17.15 -8.83 9.79
CA PRO A 82 17.41 -10.02 10.58
C PRO A 82 17.44 -9.58 12.05
N PRO A 83 17.11 -10.47 13.00
CA PRO A 83 17.25 -10.13 14.41
C PRO A 83 18.63 -9.53 14.63
N GLU A 84 18.70 -8.35 15.26
CA GLU A 84 19.91 -7.54 15.53
C GLU A 84 20.93 -8.27 16.43
N ALA A 85 20.85 -9.59 16.56
CA ALA A 85 21.52 -10.44 17.52
C ALA A 85 23.01 -10.69 17.25
N GLU A 86 23.65 -10.01 16.29
CA GLU A 86 25.03 -10.33 15.92
C GLU A 86 25.95 -9.12 15.69
N LEU A 87 25.61 -7.94 16.20
CA LEU A 87 26.51 -6.77 16.10
C LEU A 87 27.06 -6.21 17.43
N ASP A 88 26.61 -6.71 18.60
CA ASP A 88 27.05 -6.15 19.89
C ASP A 88 28.00 -7.04 20.69
N THR A 89 28.37 -8.24 20.21
CA THR A 89 29.30 -9.13 20.94
C THR A 89 30.78 -8.94 20.59
N ASP A 90 31.11 -8.22 19.51
CA ASP A 90 32.49 -8.04 19.06
C ASP A 90 33.14 -6.73 19.52
N ILE A 91 32.36 -5.75 20.01
CA ILE A 91 32.91 -4.44 20.44
C ILE A 91 33.46 -4.49 21.88
N ASP A 92 32.99 -5.42 22.71
CA ASP A 92 33.46 -5.57 24.10
C ASP A 92 34.61 -6.59 24.28
N ALA A 93 35.01 -7.29 23.21
CA ALA A 93 36.10 -8.26 23.25
C ALA A 93 37.50 -7.62 23.08
N GLU A 94 37.57 -6.32 22.77
CA GLU A 94 38.81 -5.61 22.50
C GLU A 94 38.91 -4.31 23.33
N ASN A 95 38.88 -4.42 24.67
CA ASN A 95 39.54 -3.48 25.60
C ASN A 95 39.73 -4.09 27.01
#